data_AF-A0A4V6EP53-F1
#
_entry.id   AF-A0A4V6EP53-F1
#
_cell.length_a   1.000
_cell.length_b   1.000
_cell.length_c   1.000
_cell.angle_alpha   90.00
_cell.angle_beta   90.00
_cell.angle_gamma   90.00
#
_symmetry.space_group_name_H-M   'P 1'
#
loop_
_entity.id
_entity.type
_entity.pdbx_description
1 polymer ?
#
loop_
_entity_poly.entity_id
_entity_poly.type
_entity_poly.pdbx_seq_one_letter_code
_entity_poly.pdbx_strand_id
1 'polypeptide(L)'
;MIYPSINDLMKTADSRYTLVVEAAKRARQLVDGAPKLSKVNSEKEVTIAINEIAEGKITYVRTSKEKNLVDKFLSEETPIEETSLEKTSLEKISLEETPLDEVIFEESTIEE
;
A
#
# COMPACT_ATOMS: atom_id res chain seq x y z
N MET A 1 21.67 -13.55 -7.71
CA MET A 1 22.02 -12.47 -6.77
C MET A 1 21.16 -11.27 -7.12
N ILE A 2 20.42 -10.70 -6.17
CA ILE A 2 19.55 -9.53 -6.44
C ILE A 2 20.46 -8.31 -6.56
N TYR A 3 20.36 -7.60 -7.68
CA TYR A 3 21.07 -6.36 -7.93
C TYR A 3 20.04 -5.26 -8.22
N PRO A 4 20.19 -4.06 -7.64
CA PRO A 4 21.23 -3.58 -6.73
C PRO A 4 21.18 -4.21 -5.33
N SER A 5 22.30 -4.12 -4.58
CA SER A 5 22.37 -4.66 -3.22
C SER A 5 21.57 -3.80 -2.24
N ILE A 6 21.08 -4.39 -1.14
CA ILE A 6 20.34 -3.64 -0.12
C ILE A 6 21.18 -2.51 0.49
N ASN A 7 22.50 -2.72 0.64
CA ASN A 7 23.41 -1.72 1.19
C ASN A 7 23.54 -0.50 0.27
N ASP A 8 23.40 -0.68 -1.04
CA ASP A 8 23.43 0.42 -1.99
C ASP A 8 22.12 1.22 -1.96
N LEU A 9 20.98 0.53 -1.86
CA LEU A 9 19.67 1.16 -1.73
C LEU A 9 19.52 1.95 -0.42
N MET A 10 20.12 1.47 0.66
CA MET A 10 20.10 2.17 1.95
C MET A 10 20.91 3.48 1.95
N LYS A 11 21.71 3.77 0.92
CA LYS A 11 22.38 5.08 0.77
C LYS A 11 21.41 6.18 0.32
N THR A 12 20.29 5.82 -0.30
CA THR A 12 19.29 6.77 -0.82
C THR A 12 18.06 6.92 0.07
N ALA A 13 17.86 6.02 1.04
CA ALA A 13 16.70 6.01 1.93
C ALA A 13 17.09 5.98 3.42
N ASP A 14 16.36 6.73 4.26
CA ASP A 14 16.65 6.80 5.70
C ASP A 14 16.42 5.48 6.45
N SER A 15 15.48 4.65 5.98
CA SER A 15 15.12 3.40 6.65
C SER A 15 14.65 2.35 5.65
N ARG A 16 14.78 1.06 6.02
CA ARG A 16 14.30 -0.06 5.21
C ARG A 16 12.81 0.05 4.90
N TYR A 17 12.02 0.50 5.87
CA TYR A 17 10.58 0.70 5.68
C TYR A 17 10.29 1.81 4.66
N THR A 18 11.06 2.91 4.70
CA THR A 18 10.92 4.00 3.72
C THR A 18 11.21 3.49 2.31
N LEU A 19 12.31 2.73 2.15
CA LEU A 19 12.68 2.11 0.88
C LEU A 19 11.58 1.20 0.33
N VAL A 20 11.00 0.34 1.17
CA VAL A 20 9.91 -0.56 0.76
C VAL A 20 8.68 0.22 0.31
N VAL A 21 8.28 1.25 1.08
CA VAL A 21 7.10 2.07 0.75
C VAL A 21 7.31 2.86 -0.53
N GLU A 22 8.50 3.43 -0.73
CA GLU A 22 8.86 4.18 -1.93
C GLU A 22 8.88 3.28 -3.16
N ALA A 23 9.55 2.12 -3.08
CA ALA A 23 9.58 1.14 -4.16
C ALA A 23 8.18 0.64 -4.53
N ALA A 24 7.32 0.35 -3.53
CA ALA A 24 5.95 -0.08 -3.76
C ALA A 24 5.09 1.01 -4.42
N LYS A 25 5.22 2.27 -3.97
CA LYS A 25 4.53 3.41 -4.59
C LYS A 25 4.96 3.59 -6.04
N ARG A 26 6.26 3.50 -6.30
CA ARG A 26 6.79 3.65 -7.65
C ARG A 26 6.39 2.48 -8.56
N ALA A 27 6.41 1.25 -8.06
CA ALA A 27 5.95 0.09 -8.81
C ALA A 27 4.49 0.24 -9.24
N ARG A 28 3.60 0.73 -8.35
CA ARG A 28 2.21 1.02 -8.73
C ARG A 28 2.09 2.04 -9.85
N GLN A 29 2.88 3.11 -9.82
CA GLN A 29 2.89 4.08 -10.93
C GLN A 29 3.28 3.44 -12.26
N LEU A 30 4.24 2.50 -12.25
CA LEU A 30 4.65 1.78 -13.45
C LEU A 30 3.53 0.86 -13.95
N VAL A 31 2.77 0.22 -13.06
CA VAL A 31 1.56 -0.55 -13.40
C VAL A 31 0.49 0.35 -14.02
N ASP A 32 0.33 1.57 -13.49
CA ASP A 32 -0.60 2.58 -14.03
C ASP A 32 -0.16 3.17 -15.40
N GLY A 33 0.98 2.71 -15.95
CA GLY A 33 1.48 3.12 -17.25
C GLY A 33 2.46 4.29 -17.22
N ALA A 34 3.01 4.66 -16.06
CA ALA A 34 4.05 5.68 -16.00
C ALA A 34 5.31 5.24 -16.76
N PRO A 35 6.04 6.18 -17.39
CA PRO A 35 7.25 5.85 -18.12
C PRO A 35 8.34 5.34 -17.18
N LYS A 36 9.07 4.32 -17.66
CA LYS A 36 10.30 3.83 -17.05
C LYS A 36 11.39 4.90 -17.23
N LEU A 37 12.03 5.28 -16.14
CA LEU A 37 13.15 6.23 -16.10
C LEU A 37 14.50 5.50 -16.17
N SER A 38 14.57 4.26 -15.70
CA SER A 38 15.77 3.42 -15.81
C SER A 38 15.82 2.67 -17.16
N LYS A 39 17.04 2.37 -17.62
CA LYS A 39 17.30 1.59 -18.85
C LYS A 39 17.40 0.08 -18.59
N VAL A 40 16.96 -0.38 -17.42
CA VAL A 40 17.03 -1.79 -17.05
C VAL A 40 16.09 -2.62 -17.90
N ASN A 41 16.64 -3.68 -18.49
CA ASN A 41 15.89 -4.69 -19.23
C ASN A 41 15.17 -5.62 -18.26
N SER A 42 14.12 -5.10 -17.63
CA SER A 42 13.21 -5.90 -16.81
C SER A 42 11.77 -5.50 -17.11
N GLU A 43 10.89 -6.49 -17.04
CA GLU A 43 9.44 -6.29 -17.14
C GLU A 43 8.82 -6.09 -15.77
N LYS A 44 9.46 -6.59 -14.71
CA LYS A 44 8.95 -6.51 -13.34
C LYS A 44 9.03 -5.08 -12.82
N GLU A 45 7.88 -4.51 -12.47
CA GLU A 45 7.72 -3.13 -12.03
C GLU A 45 8.51 -2.85 -10.75
N VAL A 46 8.51 -3.80 -9.82
CA VAL A 46 9.30 -3.71 -8.58
C VAL A 46 10.80 -3.69 -8.88
N THR A 47 11.26 -4.50 -9.84
CA THR A 47 12.68 -4.51 -10.23
C THR A 47 13.07 -3.19 -10.88
N ILE A 48 12.24 -2.64 -11.77
CA ILE A 48 12.48 -1.32 -12.38
C ILE A 48 12.51 -0.23 -11.31
N ALA A 49 11.53 -0.21 -10.40
CA ALA A 49 11.44 0.78 -9.32
C ALA A 49 12.69 0.76 -8.42
N ILE A 50 13.17 -0.42 -8.03
CA ILE A 50 14.39 -0.56 -7.22
C ILE A 50 15.62 0.01 -7.96
N ASN A 51 15.74 -0.23 -9.26
CA ASN A 51 16.84 0.32 -10.06
C ASN A 51 16.74 1.83 -10.21
N GLU A 52 15.54 2.39 -10.41
CA GLU A 52 15.33 3.83 -10.46
C GLU A 52 15.68 4.53 -9.14
N ILE A 53 15.38 3.90 -8.01
CA ILE A 53 15.75 4.40 -6.67
C ILE A 53 17.27 4.32 -6.48
N ALA A 54 17.92 3.22 -6.89
CA ALA A 54 19.38 3.10 -6.80
C ALA A 54 20.13 4.09 -7.71
N GLU A 55 19.55 4.42 -8.87
CA GLU A 55 20.05 5.45 -9.78
C GLU A 55 19.75 6.88 -9.30
N GLY A 56 18.99 7.04 -8.20
CA GLY A 56 18.62 8.35 -7.64
C GLY A 56 17.61 9.13 -8.49
N LYS A 57 16.90 8.46 -9.41
CA LYS A 57 15.88 9.08 -10.28
C LYS A 57 14.55 9.30 -9.58
N ILE A 58 14.30 8.51 -8.54
CA ILE A 58 13.14 8.60 -7.67
C ILE A 58 13.63 8.87 -6.24
N THR A 59 12.98 9.82 -5.57
CA THR A 59 13.23 10.17 -4.18
C THR A 59 11.91 10.42 -3.46
N TYR A 60 11.92 10.34 -2.14
CA TYR A 60 10.76 10.68 -1.31
C TYR A 60 10.94 12.05 -0.63
N VAL A 61 9.82 12.71 -0.37
CA VAL A 61 9.76 13.90 0.48
C VAL A 61 8.85 13.60 1.66
N ARG A 62 9.32 13.87 2.87
CA ARG A 62 8.49 13.81 4.07
C ARG A 62 7.67 15.09 4.17
N THR A 63 6.35 14.97 4.05
CA THR A 63 5.45 16.06 4.44
C THR A 63 5.31 16.03 5.96
N SER A 64 5.76 17.08 6.64
CA SER A 64 5.59 17.27 8.08
C SER A 64 4.20 17.78 8.47
N LYS A 65 3.23 17.79 7.52
CA LYS A 65 1.95 18.52 7.67
C LYS A 65 0.79 17.73 8.28
N GLU A 66 0.95 16.47 8.67
CA GLU A 66 -0.15 15.67 9.24
C GLU A 66 -0.06 15.49 10.77
N LYS A 67 0.18 16.57 11.50
CA LYS A 67 -0.26 16.65 12.90
C LYS A 67 -1.60 17.40 13.07
N ASN A 68 -2.18 17.98 12.01
CA ASN A 68 -3.36 18.86 12.14
C ASN A 68 -4.66 18.32 11.51
N LEU A 69 -4.63 17.28 10.66
CA LEU A 69 -5.86 16.77 10.05
C LEU A 69 -6.61 15.79 10.96
N VAL A 70 -5.89 15.07 11.83
CA VAL A 70 -6.47 14.10 12.77
C VAL A 70 -7.23 14.83 13.90
N ASP A 71 -6.68 15.94 14.42
CA ASP A 71 -7.32 16.74 15.47
C ASP A 71 -8.62 17.43 15.02
N LYS A 72 -8.78 17.69 13.71
CA LYS A 72 -10.00 18.26 13.15
C LYS A 72 -11.15 17.25 13.08
N PHE A 73 -10.85 15.96 12.94
CA PHE A 73 -11.86 14.90 12.90
C PHE A 73 -12.32 14.44 14.29
N LEU A 74 -11.51 14.60 15.35
CA LEU A 74 -11.88 14.26 16.73
C LEU A 74 -12.58 15.39 17.52
N SER A 75 -12.72 16.58 16.93
CA SER A 75 -13.35 17.74 17.60
C SER A 75 -14.78 18.05 17.12
N GLU A 76 -15.27 17.32 16.11
CA GLU A 76 -16.68 17.35 15.73
C GLU A 76 -17.45 16.31 16.54
N GLU A 77 -17.67 16.61 17.82
CA GLU A 77 -18.78 16.00 18.58
C GLU A 77 -20.08 16.45 17.90
N THR A 78 -20.59 15.66 16.94
CA THR A 78 -21.96 15.84 16.46
C THR A 78 -22.90 15.57 17.64
N PRO A 79 -23.74 16.54 18.06
CA PRO A 79 -24.66 16.32 19.18
C PRO A 79 -25.64 15.20 18.83
N ILE A 80 -25.51 14.07 19.52
CA ILE A 80 -26.53 13.01 19.49
C ILE A 80 -27.63 13.48 20.43
N GLU A 81 -28.65 14.15 19.90
CA GLU A 81 -29.88 14.42 20.64
C GLU A 81 -30.57 13.08 20.95
N GLU A 82 -30.64 12.75 22.23
CA GLU A 82 -31.47 11.67 22.75
C GLU A 82 -32.93 11.92 22.41
N THR A 83 -33.54 11.06 21.59
CA THR A 83 -34.99 10.86 21.65
C THR A 83 -35.34 9.38 21.71
N SER A 84 -36.07 9.07 22.77
CA SER A 84 -36.51 7.77 23.25
C SER A 84 -37.60 7.15 22.35
N LEU A 85 -37.35 5.91 21.92
CA LEU A 85 -38.27 4.77 21.83
C LEU A 85 -39.66 5.00 21.19
N GLU A 86 -39.88 4.47 19.98
CA GLU A 86 -41.00 3.54 19.73
C GLU A 86 -40.60 2.45 18.70
N LYS A 87 -40.28 1.27 19.27
CA LYS A 87 -40.60 -0.10 18.83
C LYS A 87 -40.89 -0.33 17.33
N THR A 88 -40.07 -1.16 16.70
CA THR A 88 -40.49 -2.53 16.33
C THR A 88 -39.32 -3.39 15.84
N SER A 89 -39.30 -4.63 16.30
CA SER A 89 -38.59 -5.80 15.74
C SER A 89 -37.09 -5.94 16.01
N LEU A 90 -36.79 -6.37 17.26
CA LEU A 90 -35.75 -7.35 17.58
C LEU A 90 -35.99 -8.61 16.69
N GLU A 91 -34.98 -9.32 16.18
CA GLU A 91 -33.98 -10.13 16.90
C GLU A 91 -32.66 -10.13 16.12
N LYS A 92 -31.53 -9.72 16.72
CA LYS A 92 -30.65 -10.42 17.67
C LYS A 92 -29.73 -11.45 16.98
N ILE A 93 -28.45 -11.09 16.77
CA ILE A 93 -27.27 -11.35 17.63
C ILE A 93 -26.69 -12.73 17.29
N SER A 94 -25.60 -12.82 16.52
CA SER A 94 -24.20 -12.54 16.89
C SER A 94 -23.47 -13.85 17.14
N LEU A 95 -22.20 -13.82 16.76
CA LEU A 95 -21.11 -14.72 17.12
C LEU A 95 -20.94 -15.95 16.22
N GLU A 96 -19.67 -16.09 15.85
CA GLU A 96 -18.90 -17.33 15.68
C GLU A 96 -18.26 -17.53 14.29
N GLU A 97 -16.94 -17.32 14.33
CA GLU A 97 -15.88 -18.03 13.61
C GLU A 97 -15.50 -17.59 12.18
N THR A 98 -14.32 -16.97 12.11
CA THR A 98 -13.39 -17.17 10.99
C THR A 98 -12.98 -18.65 10.92
N PRO A 99 -13.02 -19.28 9.73
CA PRO A 99 -11.78 -19.79 9.12
C PRO A 99 -11.78 -19.58 7.58
N LEU A 100 -10.68 -19.06 7.01
CA LEU A 100 -9.62 -19.80 6.29
C LEU A 100 -10.08 -20.54 5.02
N ASP A 101 -9.42 -20.14 3.92
CA ASP A 101 -9.14 -20.87 2.67
C ASP A 101 -10.26 -21.10 1.64
N GLU A 102 -10.14 -20.45 0.48
CA GLU A 102 -9.95 -21.17 -0.80
C GLU A 102 -9.28 -20.26 -1.85
N VAL A 103 -8.02 -20.57 -2.13
CA VAL A 103 -7.25 -20.03 -3.25
C VAL A 103 -7.68 -20.80 -4.50
N ILE A 104 -8.35 -20.14 -5.45
CA ILE A 104 -8.62 -20.73 -6.76
C ILE A 104 -7.45 -20.38 -7.68
N PHE A 105 -6.59 -21.38 -7.92
CA PHE A 105 -5.66 -21.42 -9.04
C PHE A 105 -6.42 -21.90 -10.28
N GLU A 106 -6.40 -21.13 -11.37
CA GLU A 106 -6.67 -21.68 -12.70
C GLU A 106 -5.32 -21.89 -13.41
N GLU A 107 -4.89 -23.15 -13.50
CA GLU A 107 -3.88 -23.58 -14.46
C GLU A 107 -4.55 -23.68 -15.84
N SER A 108 -4.19 -22.80 -16.78
CA SER A 108 -4.45 -23.06 -18.20
C SER A 108 -3.34 -23.96 -18.76
N THR A 109 -3.73 -25.20 -19.02
CA THR A 109 -2.93 -26.29 -19.58
C THR A 109 -2.36 -25.93 -20.95
N ILE A 110 -1.12 -26.35 -21.20
CA ILE A 110 -0.43 -26.30 -22.50
C ILE A 110 -0.98 -27.44 -23.35
N GLU A 111 -1.42 -27.16 -24.58
CA GLU A 111 -1.68 -28.17 -25.61
C GLU A 111 -0.51 -28.24 -26.60
N GLU A 112 -0.02 -29.49 -26.76
CA GLU A 112 0.87 -30.16 -27.73
C GLU A 112 1.74 -29.35 -28.72
#